data_AF-A0AB39XHR1-F1
#
_entry.id   AF-A0AB39XHR1-F1
#
_cell.length_a   1.000
_cell.length_b   1.000
_cell.length_c   1.000
_cell.angle_alpha   90.00
_cell.angle_beta   90.00
_cell.angle_gamma   90.00
#
_symmetry.space_group_name_H-M   'P 1'
#
loop_
_entity.id
_entity.type
_entity.pdbx_description
1 polymer ?
#
loop_
_entity_poly.entity_id
_entity_poly.type
_entity_poly.pdbx_seq_one_letter_code
_entity_poly.pdbx_strand_id
1 'polypeptide(L)'
;MNLDRLLNEIIPYRMQAIDTLILATRLAARWPHPPPLEIHVDGKLQVEGNLYAFTNPAIEVGLVHCRALLEFLGLTANKSDRIVNIKGRRPSDIGIEHFSNASGHHLSMVTPDTALGRYDGGKEEAEKALLAVFQITNKGIAHVTQDIRDNPDHGRLIEIASRGVPSLVVSYLYIPLGLPTPDYKLTHRKRENYEDKA
;
A
#
# COMPACT_ATOMS: atom_id res chain seq x y z
N MET A 1 -9.80 -1.86 -20.34
CA MET A 1 -9.37 -2.83 -19.30
C MET A 1 -10.61 -3.52 -18.77
N ASN A 2 -10.61 -4.85 -18.61
CA ASN A 2 -11.76 -5.61 -18.12
C ASN A 2 -11.92 -5.39 -16.60
N LEU A 3 -13.12 -5.01 -16.14
CA LEU A 3 -13.42 -4.80 -14.72
C LEU A 3 -13.27 -6.08 -13.89
N ASP A 4 -13.61 -7.25 -14.46
CA ASP A 4 -13.45 -8.53 -13.78
C ASP A 4 -11.97 -8.85 -13.54
N ARG A 5 -11.12 -8.58 -14.53
CA ARG A 5 -9.66 -8.74 -14.38
C ARG A 5 -9.11 -7.77 -13.34
N LEU A 6 -9.60 -6.52 -13.34
CA LEU A 6 -9.19 -5.52 -12.35
C LEU A 6 -9.55 -5.99 -10.94
N LEU A 7 -10.75 -6.53 -10.76
CA LEU A 7 -11.28 -6.96 -9.47
C LEU A 7 -10.62 -8.25 -8.96
N ASN A 8 -10.43 -9.25 -9.82
CA ASN A 8 -9.99 -10.58 -9.39
C ASN A 8 -8.48 -10.79 -9.44
N GLU A 9 -7.74 -9.98 -10.21
CA GLU A 9 -6.28 -10.13 -10.36
C GLU A 9 -5.52 -8.89 -9.90
N ILE A 10 -5.85 -7.73 -10.48
CA ILE A 10 -5.01 -6.54 -10.34
C ILE A 10 -5.14 -5.91 -8.95
N ILE A 11 -6.35 -5.72 -8.43
CA ILE A 11 -6.56 -5.15 -7.09
C ILE A 11 -5.97 -6.07 -6.01
N PRO A 12 -6.22 -7.40 -6.01
CA PRO A 12 -5.57 -8.32 -5.09
C PRO A 12 -4.04 -8.25 -5.15
N TYR A 13 -3.45 -8.25 -6.34
CA TYR A 13 -1.99 -8.08 -6.53
C TYR A 13 -1.48 -6.78 -5.91
N ARG A 14 -2.19 -5.66 -6.11
CA ARG A 14 -1.82 -4.36 -5.53
C ARG A 14 -1.90 -4.39 -4.00
N MET A 15 -2.93 -5.03 -3.44
CA MET A 15 -3.07 -5.20 -2.00
C MET A 15 -1.95 -6.09 -1.43
N GLN A 16 -1.55 -7.14 -2.15
CA GLN A 16 -0.43 -7.99 -1.77
C GLN A 16 0.89 -7.20 -1.77
N ALA A 17 1.14 -6.37 -2.78
CA ALA A 17 2.34 -5.53 -2.82
C ALA A 17 2.41 -4.55 -1.63
N ILE A 18 1.27 -4.03 -1.17
CA ILE A 18 1.21 -3.20 0.05
C ILE A 18 1.53 -4.03 1.30
N ASP A 19 1.07 -5.28 1.36
CA ASP A 19 1.42 -6.19 2.46
C ASP A 19 2.92 -6.56 2.44
N THR A 20 3.49 -6.76 1.26
CA THR A 20 4.94 -6.95 1.06
C THR A 20 5.74 -5.75 1.54
N LEU A 21 5.25 -4.53 1.29
CA LEU A 21 5.84 -3.29 1.83
C LEU A 21 5.91 -3.33 3.35
N ILE A 22 4.82 -3.69 4.05
CA ILE A 22 4.83 -3.78 5.52
C ILE A 22 5.90 -4.77 6.00
N LEU A 23 5.97 -5.95 5.37
CA LEU A 23 6.99 -6.95 5.69
C LEU A 23 8.41 -6.41 5.44
N ALA A 24 8.64 -5.78 4.30
CA ALA A 24 9.92 -5.25 3.90
C ALA A 24 10.39 -4.12 4.83
N THR A 25 9.51 -3.19 5.20
CA THR A 25 9.82 -2.12 6.17
C THR A 25 10.22 -2.71 7.53
N ARG A 26 9.49 -3.72 8.02
CA ARG A 26 9.81 -4.40 9.29
C ARG A 26 11.15 -5.16 9.23
N LEU A 27 11.46 -5.78 8.10
CA LEU A 27 12.74 -6.48 7.90
C LEU A 27 13.90 -5.49 7.82
N ALA A 28 13.74 -4.40 7.08
CA ALA A 28 14.76 -3.36 6.94
C ALA A 28 15.05 -2.65 8.27
N ALA A 29 14.02 -2.41 9.09
CA ALA A 29 14.19 -1.78 10.41
C ALA A 29 14.87 -2.68 11.45
N ARG A 30 14.90 -4.00 11.23
CA ARG A 30 15.47 -4.97 12.18
C ARG A 30 16.99 -4.99 12.20
N TRP A 31 17.64 -4.65 11.08
CA TRP A 31 19.08 -4.80 10.91
C TRP A 31 19.71 -3.47 10.50
N PRO A 32 20.65 -2.91 11.29
CA PRO A 32 21.37 -1.68 10.92
C PRO A 32 22.14 -1.79 9.59
N HIS A 33 22.61 -3.00 9.27
CA HIS A 33 23.24 -3.37 8.01
C HIS A 33 22.51 -4.55 7.38
N PRO A 34 22.31 -4.58 6.06
CA PRO A 34 21.53 -5.63 5.42
C PRO A 34 22.28 -6.97 5.49
N PRO A 35 21.74 -8.00 6.15
CA PRO A 35 22.37 -9.32 6.16
C PRO A 35 22.36 -9.95 4.76
N PRO A 36 23.18 -10.98 4.51
CA PRO A 36 23.06 -11.80 3.31
C PRO A 36 21.64 -12.35 3.12
N LEU A 37 21.21 -12.45 1.86
CA LEU A 37 19.92 -12.96 1.44
C LEU A 37 20.14 -13.97 0.32
N GLU A 38 19.43 -15.08 0.41
CA GLU A 38 19.30 -16.08 -0.65
C GLU A 38 17.84 -16.12 -1.13
N ILE A 39 17.65 -16.17 -2.45
CA ILE A 39 16.34 -16.43 -3.06
C ILE A 39 16.39 -17.81 -3.71
N HIS A 40 15.50 -18.68 -3.21
CA HIS A 40 15.31 -20.03 -3.73
C HIS A 40 14.04 -20.06 -4.58
N VAL A 41 14.15 -20.53 -5.82
CA VAL A 41 13.01 -20.78 -6.71
C VAL A 41 12.92 -22.29 -6.92
N ASP A 42 11.75 -22.86 -6.65
CA ASP A 42 11.53 -24.30 -6.70
C ASP A 42 12.57 -25.09 -5.86
N GLY A 43 12.86 -24.58 -4.66
CA GLY A 43 13.83 -25.17 -3.73
C GLY A 43 15.30 -25.08 -4.14
N LYS A 44 15.62 -24.37 -5.23
CA LYS A 44 17.00 -24.21 -5.72
C LYS A 44 17.46 -22.78 -5.54
N LEU A 45 18.66 -22.59 -5.02
CA LEU A 45 19.31 -21.27 -4.94
C LEU A 45 19.44 -20.69 -6.35
N GLN A 46 18.90 -19.49 -6.56
CA GLN A 46 18.95 -18.77 -7.84
C GLN A 46 19.59 -17.39 -7.72
N VAL A 47 19.43 -16.72 -6.57
CA VAL A 47 19.96 -15.36 -6.36
C VAL A 47 20.60 -15.28 -5.00
N GLU A 48 21.78 -14.68 -4.96
CA GLU A 48 22.51 -14.30 -3.75
C GLU A 48 22.66 -12.79 -3.71
N GLY A 49 22.51 -12.20 -2.53
CA GLY A 49 22.64 -10.77 -2.34
C GLY A 49 22.59 -10.39 -0.87
N ASN A 50 22.15 -9.17 -0.59
CA ASN A 50 21.81 -8.75 0.77
C ASN A 50 20.32 -8.42 0.86
N LEU A 51 19.83 -8.25 2.08
CA LEU A 51 18.42 -8.00 2.37
C LEU A 51 17.82 -6.81 1.58
N TYR A 52 18.63 -5.79 1.25
CA TYR A 52 18.16 -4.64 0.47
C TYR A 52 17.80 -4.98 -0.97
N ALA A 53 18.35 -6.06 -1.53
CA ALA A 53 17.93 -6.56 -2.86
C ALA A 53 16.44 -6.96 -2.88
N PHE A 54 15.86 -7.29 -1.73
CA PHE A 54 14.44 -7.52 -1.56
C PHE A 54 13.70 -6.30 -1.00
N THR A 55 14.18 -5.71 0.10
CA THR A 55 13.37 -4.73 0.84
C THR A 55 13.20 -3.41 0.11
N ASN A 56 14.22 -2.90 -0.57
CA ASN A 56 14.13 -1.61 -1.26
C ASN A 56 13.08 -1.63 -2.38
N PRO A 57 13.16 -2.56 -3.36
CA PRO A 57 12.14 -2.62 -4.41
C PRO A 57 10.75 -2.95 -3.86
N ALA A 58 10.65 -3.79 -2.83
CA ALA A 58 9.37 -4.09 -2.19
C ALA A 58 8.72 -2.85 -1.55
N ILE A 59 9.52 -2.02 -0.88
CA ILE A 59 9.06 -0.77 -0.27
C ILE A 59 8.59 0.22 -1.35
N GLU A 60 9.42 0.44 -2.37
CA GLU A 60 9.12 1.39 -3.44
C GLU A 60 7.85 0.99 -4.22
N VAL A 61 7.77 -0.26 -4.67
CA VAL A 61 6.63 -0.77 -5.43
C VAL A 61 5.36 -0.81 -4.59
N GLY A 62 5.45 -1.20 -3.32
CA GLY A 62 4.29 -1.19 -2.43
C GLY A 62 3.74 0.23 -2.19
N LEU A 63 4.60 1.25 -2.09
CA LEU A 63 4.19 2.65 -1.99
C LEU A 63 3.48 3.14 -3.25
N VAL A 64 4.01 2.79 -4.43
CA VAL A 64 3.37 3.09 -5.73
C VAL A 64 1.99 2.45 -5.81
N HIS A 65 1.84 1.20 -5.37
CA HIS A 65 0.54 0.54 -5.34
C HIS A 65 -0.41 1.13 -4.29
N CYS A 66 0.09 1.56 -3.15
CA CYS A 66 -0.67 2.28 -2.13
C CYS A 66 -1.28 3.57 -2.70
N ARG A 67 -0.46 4.40 -3.37
CA ARG A 67 -0.93 5.59 -4.08
C ARG A 67 -1.98 5.26 -5.14
N ALA A 68 -1.70 4.27 -5.98
CA ALA A 68 -2.62 3.91 -7.05
C ALA A 68 -3.99 3.42 -6.51
N LEU A 69 -4.02 2.72 -5.37
CA LEU A 69 -5.29 2.34 -4.74
C LEU A 69 -6.00 3.54 -4.11
N LEU A 70 -5.29 4.52 -3.53
CA LEU A 70 -5.90 5.77 -3.08
C LEU A 70 -6.56 6.53 -4.24
N GLU A 71 -5.85 6.66 -5.36
CA GLU A 71 -6.37 7.30 -6.56
C GLU A 71 -7.55 6.51 -7.17
N PHE A 72 -7.49 5.19 -7.16
CA PHE A 72 -8.60 4.31 -7.55
C PHE A 72 -9.85 4.56 -6.69
N LEU A 73 -9.69 4.69 -5.37
CA LEU A 73 -10.77 5.02 -4.43
C LEU A 73 -11.31 6.45 -4.60
N GLY A 74 -10.64 7.30 -5.39
CA GLY A 74 -11.05 8.67 -5.68
C GLY A 74 -10.39 9.72 -4.80
N LEU A 75 -9.25 9.41 -4.16
CA LEU A 75 -8.51 10.30 -3.27
C LEU A 75 -7.19 10.76 -3.90
N THR A 76 -6.81 12.01 -3.63
CA THR A 76 -5.51 12.59 -4.03
C THR A 76 -5.04 13.61 -3.00
N ALA A 77 -3.74 13.93 -3.01
CA ALA A 77 -3.22 15.11 -2.33
C ALA A 77 -3.42 16.37 -3.20
N ASN A 78 -3.75 17.50 -2.59
CA ASN A 78 -3.75 18.81 -3.25
C ASN A 78 -2.45 19.59 -2.99
N LYS A 79 -2.32 20.78 -3.58
CA LYS A 79 -1.14 21.66 -3.42
C LYS A 79 -0.95 22.21 -2.00
N SER A 80 -1.95 22.09 -1.14
CA SER A 80 -1.92 22.53 0.25
C SER A 80 -1.68 21.36 1.21
N ASP A 81 -1.16 20.24 0.71
CA ASP A 81 -0.93 19.00 1.46
C ASP A 81 -2.18 18.55 2.24
N ARG A 82 -3.34 18.53 1.57
CA ARG A 82 -4.58 17.97 2.11
C ARG A 82 -5.10 16.83 1.25
N ILE A 83 -5.74 15.85 1.88
CA ILE A 83 -6.44 14.78 1.16
C ILE A 83 -7.78 15.33 0.63
N VAL A 84 -7.99 15.21 -0.67
CA VAL A 84 -9.19 15.67 -1.38
C VAL A 84 -9.68 14.61 -2.35
N ASN A 85 -10.91 14.75 -2.84
CA ASN A 85 -11.36 13.94 -3.95
C ASN A 85 -10.71 14.35 -5.27
N ILE A 86 -10.46 13.36 -6.12
CA ILE A 86 -10.10 13.58 -7.52
C ILE A 86 -11.26 14.32 -8.22
N LYS A 87 -10.95 15.40 -8.93
CA LYS A 87 -11.96 16.22 -9.63
C LYS A 87 -12.36 15.68 -11.01
N GLY A 88 -11.51 14.85 -11.61
CA GLY A 88 -11.73 14.27 -12.93
C GLY A 88 -10.67 13.23 -13.24
N ARG A 89 -11.04 12.26 -14.09
CA ARG A 89 -10.18 11.17 -14.53
C ARG A 89 -9.93 11.27 -16.03
N ARG A 90 -8.82 10.68 -16.50
CA ARG A 90 -8.68 10.48 -17.94
C ARG A 90 -9.69 9.42 -18.38
N PRO A 91 -10.18 9.44 -19.64
CA PRO A 91 -11.13 8.43 -20.13
C PRO A 91 -10.66 6.98 -20.00
N SER A 92 -9.35 6.76 -19.93
CA SER A 92 -8.73 5.44 -19.75
C SER A 92 -8.67 4.97 -18.29
N ASP A 93 -8.85 5.87 -17.33
CA ASP A 93 -8.60 5.58 -15.92
C ASP A 93 -9.87 5.02 -15.28
N ILE A 94 -9.73 3.87 -14.61
CA ILE A 94 -10.84 3.23 -13.92
C ILE A 94 -10.76 3.59 -12.44
N GLY A 95 -11.87 4.12 -11.90
CA GLY A 95 -12.07 4.38 -10.48
C GLY A 95 -13.13 3.47 -9.87
N ILE A 96 -13.25 3.48 -8.54
CA ILE A 96 -14.24 2.71 -7.79
C ILE A 96 -15.67 2.96 -8.28
N GLU A 97 -15.98 4.18 -8.73
CA GLU A 97 -17.29 4.59 -9.21
C GLU A 97 -17.74 3.89 -10.52
N HIS A 98 -16.83 3.19 -11.20
CA HIS A 98 -17.15 2.39 -12.38
C HIS A 98 -17.72 1.02 -12.03
N PHE A 99 -17.64 0.59 -10.76
CA PHE A 99 -18.22 -0.66 -10.29
C PHE A 99 -19.67 -0.43 -9.83
N SER A 100 -20.50 -1.45 -10.01
CA SER A 100 -21.90 -1.45 -9.56
C SER A 100 -22.15 -2.66 -8.67
N ASN A 101 -22.93 -2.47 -7.61
CA ASN A 101 -23.36 -3.57 -6.75
C ASN A 101 -24.40 -4.47 -7.44
N ALA A 102 -24.80 -5.56 -6.76
CA ALA A 102 -25.79 -6.51 -7.28
C ALA A 102 -27.15 -5.88 -7.63
N SER A 103 -27.48 -4.72 -7.05
CA SER A 103 -28.70 -3.95 -7.35
C SER A 103 -28.54 -3.00 -8.54
N GLY A 104 -27.37 -2.98 -9.21
CA GLY A 104 -27.09 -2.10 -10.34
C GLY A 104 -26.76 -0.65 -9.95
N HIS A 105 -26.57 -0.36 -8.66
CA HIS A 105 -26.16 0.97 -8.21
C HIS A 105 -24.65 1.10 -8.29
N HIS A 106 -24.19 2.15 -8.99
CA HIS A 106 -22.79 2.53 -9.03
C HIS A 106 -22.27 2.87 -7.63
N LEU A 107 -21.06 2.44 -7.33
CA LEU A 107 -20.37 2.84 -6.12
C LEU A 107 -19.99 4.33 -6.19
N SER A 108 -19.79 4.95 -5.03
CA SER A 108 -19.34 6.34 -4.94
C SER A 108 -17.85 6.38 -4.63
N MET A 109 -17.17 7.44 -5.07
CA MET A 109 -15.81 7.73 -4.59
C MET A 109 -15.79 7.86 -3.06
N VAL A 110 -14.73 7.35 -2.44
CA VAL A 110 -14.52 7.51 -1.01
C VAL A 110 -14.22 8.97 -0.72
N THR A 111 -14.95 9.60 0.20
CA THR A 111 -14.67 10.99 0.59
C THR A 111 -13.50 11.07 1.56
N PRO A 112 -12.76 12.20 1.62
CA PRO A 112 -11.70 12.40 2.60
C PRO A 112 -12.18 12.13 4.04
N ASP A 113 -13.33 12.68 4.45
CA ASP A 113 -13.86 12.44 5.80
C ASP A 113 -14.10 10.96 6.08
N THR A 114 -14.61 10.22 5.09
CA THR A 114 -14.82 8.78 5.19
C THR A 114 -13.50 8.03 5.35
N ALA A 115 -12.51 8.36 4.53
CA ALA A 115 -11.19 7.73 4.59
C ALA A 115 -10.49 8.00 5.92
N LEU A 116 -10.47 9.26 6.36
CA LEU A 116 -9.80 9.69 7.58
C LEU A 116 -10.51 9.21 8.86
N GLY A 117 -11.83 9.01 8.81
CA GLY A 117 -12.61 8.48 9.92
C GLY A 117 -12.49 6.97 10.13
N ARG A 118 -11.84 6.23 9.22
CA ARG A 118 -11.78 4.76 9.27
C ARG A 118 -10.62 4.21 10.11
N TYR A 119 -9.63 5.04 10.41
CA TYR A 119 -8.45 4.67 11.18
C TYR A 119 -8.77 4.70 12.68
N ASP A 120 -8.27 3.72 13.44
CA ASP A 120 -8.45 3.66 14.90
C ASP A 120 -7.72 4.82 15.64
N GLY A 121 -6.83 5.54 14.94
CA GLY A 121 -6.11 6.71 15.44
C GLY A 121 -6.83 8.04 15.17
N GLY A 122 -6.15 9.15 15.47
CA GLY A 122 -6.68 10.48 15.20
C GLY A 122 -6.78 10.80 13.70
N LYS A 123 -7.82 11.53 13.28
CA LYS A 123 -7.99 11.97 11.88
C LYS A 123 -6.76 12.67 11.30
N GLU A 124 -6.07 13.46 12.12
CA GLU A 124 -4.84 14.16 11.71
C GLU A 124 -3.70 13.19 11.36
N GLU A 125 -3.55 12.12 12.15
CA GLU A 125 -2.54 11.10 11.90
C GLU A 125 -2.89 10.27 10.66
N ALA A 126 -4.17 9.93 10.48
CA ALA A 126 -4.65 9.30 9.26
C ALA A 126 -4.35 10.18 8.02
N GLU A 127 -4.55 11.50 8.14
CA GLU A 127 -4.28 12.42 7.04
C GLU A 127 -2.79 12.50 6.74
N LYS A 128 -1.94 12.64 7.76
CA LYS A 128 -0.47 12.60 7.61
C LYS A 128 0.00 11.28 6.98
N ALA A 129 -0.57 10.15 7.37
CA ALA A 129 -0.21 8.85 6.84
C ALA A 129 -0.54 8.74 5.34
N LEU A 130 -1.74 9.15 4.94
CA LEU A 130 -2.14 9.15 3.53
C LEU A 130 -1.31 10.14 2.70
N LEU A 131 -1.03 11.32 3.24
CA LEU A 131 -0.19 12.32 2.57
C LEU A 131 1.25 11.83 2.37
N ALA A 132 1.83 11.14 3.35
CA ALA A 132 3.17 10.58 3.25
C ALA A 132 3.31 9.66 2.03
N VAL A 133 2.28 8.86 1.70
CA VAL A 133 2.27 8.04 0.49
C VAL A 133 2.40 8.89 -0.78
N PHE A 134 1.64 9.96 -0.91
CA PHE A 134 1.72 10.86 -2.07
C PHE A 134 3.06 11.59 -2.13
N GLN A 135 3.55 12.08 -0.99
CA GLN A 135 4.80 12.82 -0.90
C GLN A 135 5.99 11.94 -1.29
N ILE A 136 6.11 10.72 -0.72
CA ILE A 136 7.23 9.82 -0.99
C ILE A 136 7.18 9.30 -2.43
N THR A 137 6.01 8.88 -2.92
CA THR A 137 5.92 8.39 -4.30
C THR A 137 6.19 9.49 -5.33
N ASN A 138 5.82 10.74 -5.05
CA ASN A 138 6.06 11.85 -5.95
C ASN A 138 7.49 12.41 -5.85
N LYS A 139 8.05 12.57 -4.65
CA LYS A 139 9.33 13.27 -4.40
C LYS A 139 10.52 12.37 -4.05
N GLY A 140 10.28 11.12 -3.67
CA GLY A 140 11.36 10.17 -3.35
C GLY A 140 11.53 9.05 -4.37
N ILE A 141 10.44 8.66 -5.03
CA ILE A 141 10.48 7.62 -6.07
C ILE A 141 10.47 8.24 -7.47
N ALA A 142 9.47 9.07 -7.79
CA ALA A 142 9.34 9.64 -9.13
C ALA A 142 10.35 10.79 -9.41
N HIS A 143 10.79 11.47 -8.36
CA HIS A 143 11.85 12.47 -8.40
C HIS A 143 12.91 12.05 -7.38
N VAL A 144 14.19 12.02 -7.75
CA VAL A 144 15.29 11.65 -6.83
C VAL A 144 15.64 12.87 -5.97
N THR A 145 14.66 13.36 -5.20
CA THR A 145 14.80 14.62 -4.46
C THR A 145 14.79 14.44 -2.94
N GLN A 146 14.29 13.32 -2.41
CA GLN A 146 14.23 12.99 -0.98
C GLN A 146 14.29 11.47 -0.77
N ASP A 147 14.99 10.98 0.25
CA ASP A 147 15.00 9.58 0.66
C ASP A 147 13.89 9.31 1.71
N ILE A 148 13.39 8.07 1.77
CA ILE A 148 12.42 7.64 2.79
C ILE A 148 12.96 7.84 4.22
N ARG A 149 14.28 7.79 4.40
CA ARG A 149 15.02 7.96 5.66
C ARG A 149 15.16 9.41 6.09
N ASP A 150 14.88 10.38 5.22
CA ASP A 150 15.05 11.81 5.52
C ASP A 150 14.03 12.34 6.53
N ASN A 151 12.93 11.60 6.77
CA ASN A 151 11.95 11.91 7.80
C ASN A 151 11.76 10.71 8.74
N PRO A 152 12.07 10.86 10.05
CA PRO A 152 11.99 9.77 11.02
C PRO A 152 10.56 9.23 11.20
N ASP A 153 9.52 10.02 10.90
CA ASP A 153 8.12 9.60 11.03
C ASP A 153 7.64 8.75 9.84
N HIS A 154 8.34 8.75 8.70
CA HIS A 154 7.88 8.09 7.49
C HIS A 154 7.64 6.59 7.70
N GLY A 155 8.53 5.88 8.39
CA GLY A 155 8.34 4.45 8.64
C GLY A 155 6.99 4.14 9.32
N ARG A 156 6.66 4.91 10.36
CA ARG A 156 5.41 4.79 11.12
C ARG A 156 4.19 5.18 10.29
N LEU A 157 4.27 6.31 9.58
CA LEU A 157 3.18 6.82 8.73
C LEU A 157 2.87 5.87 7.57
N ILE A 158 3.89 5.27 6.96
CA ILE A 158 3.74 4.28 5.90
C ILE A 158 3.10 3.01 6.43
N GLU A 159 3.47 2.54 7.62
CA GLU A 159 2.80 1.36 8.23
C GLU A 159 1.30 1.63 8.45
N ILE A 160 0.95 2.82 8.94
CA ILE A 160 -0.45 3.22 9.13
C ILE A 160 -1.19 3.21 7.80
N ALA A 161 -0.66 3.89 6.77
CA ALA A 161 -1.28 3.95 5.45
C ALA A 161 -1.41 2.55 4.82
N SER A 162 -0.37 1.72 4.96
CA SER A 162 -0.33 0.37 4.38
C SER A 162 -1.34 -0.58 5.01
N ARG A 163 -1.77 -0.31 6.26
CA ARG A 163 -2.89 -1.02 6.89
C ARG A 163 -4.24 -0.44 6.47
N GLY A 164 -4.34 0.88 6.42
CA GLY A 164 -5.59 1.59 6.15
C GLY A 164 -6.08 1.47 4.71
N VAL A 165 -5.19 1.59 3.72
CA VAL A 165 -5.58 1.56 2.30
C VAL A 165 -6.23 0.23 1.91
N PRO A 166 -5.67 -0.96 2.22
CA PRO A 166 -6.36 -2.22 1.98
C PRO A 166 -7.70 -2.31 2.72
N SER A 167 -7.80 -1.79 3.94
CA SER A 167 -9.06 -1.75 4.71
C SER A 167 -10.14 -0.90 4.02
N LEU A 168 -9.75 0.24 3.43
CA LEU A 168 -10.65 1.06 2.62
C LEU A 168 -11.11 0.32 1.37
N VAL A 169 -10.21 -0.36 0.65
CA VAL A 169 -10.56 -1.15 -0.52
C VAL A 169 -11.56 -2.24 -0.16
N VAL A 170 -11.35 -2.99 0.92
CA VAL A 170 -12.31 -4.00 1.37
C VAL A 170 -13.66 -3.36 1.74
N SER A 171 -13.63 -2.28 2.52
CA SER A 171 -14.85 -1.65 3.04
C SER A 171 -15.71 -0.98 1.97
N TYR A 172 -15.09 -0.42 0.93
CA TYR A 172 -15.79 0.40 -0.06
C TYR A 172 -15.90 -0.23 -1.45
N LEU A 173 -15.11 -1.27 -1.76
CA LEU A 173 -15.23 -2.04 -3.01
C LEU A 173 -15.80 -3.43 -2.74
N TYR A 174 -15.09 -4.29 -2.02
CA TYR A 174 -15.48 -5.71 -1.92
C TYR A 174 -16.78 -5.94 -1.14
N ILE A 175 -16.91 -5.32 0.04
CA ILE A 175 -18.12 -5.47 0.87
C ILE A 175 -19.38 -4.96 0.13
N PRO A 176 -19.38 -3.75 -0.48
CA PRO A 176 -20.54 -3.27 -1.24
C PRO A 176 -20.88 -4.10 -2.48
N LEU A 177 -19.90 -4.79 -3.07
CA LEU A 177 -20.13 -5.72 -4.18
C LEU A 177 -20.60 -7.11 -3.71
N GLY A 178 -20.67 -7.36 -2.40
CA GLY A 178 -21.01 -8.68 -1.85
C GLY A 178 -19.94 -9.74 -2.09
N LEU A 179 -18.68 -9.30 -2.26
CA LEU A 179 -17.55 -10.17 -2.56
C LEU A 179 -16.72 -10.46 -1.32
N PRO A 180 -16.06 -11.64 -1.25
CA PRO A 180 -15.13 -11.93 -0.17
C PRO A 180 -13.92 -10.99 -0.25
N THR A 181 -13.32 -10.73 0.91
CA THR A 181 -12.00 -10.11 0.98
C THR A 181 -10.99 -10.97 0.22
N PRO A 182 -10.18 -10.40 -0.68
CA PRO A 182 -9.17 -11.16 -1.40
C PRO A 182 -8.11 -11.72 -0.43
N ASP A 183 -7.54 -12.86 -0.74
CA ASP A 183 -6.39 -13.40 0.01
C ASP A 183 -5.10 -12.73 -0.47
N TYR A 184 -4.80 -11.56 0.12
CA TYR A 184 -3.63 -10.75 -0.25
C TYR A 184 -2.53 -10.78 0.81
N LYS A 185 -2.75 -11.46 1.94
CA LYS A 185 -1.85 -11.42 3.09
C LYS A 185 -0.68 -12.39 2.90
N LEU A 186 0.53 -11.88 3.11
CA LEU A 186 1.73 -12.71 3.11
C LEU A 186 1.94 -13.34 4.49
N THR A 187 2.12 -14.65 4.50
CA THR A 187 2.59 -15.36 5.68
C THR A 187 4.11 -15.28 5.75
N HIS A 188 4.66 -14.94 6.92
CA HIS A 188 6.07 -15.09 7.21
C HIS A 188 6.22 -15.84 8.53
N ARG A 189 7.26 -16.65 8.66
CA ARG A 189 7.54 -17.35 9.91
C ARG A 189 8.10 -16.36 10.93
N LYS A 190 7.51 -16.30 12.12
CA LYS A 190 8.22 -15.75 13.30
C LYS A 190 9.37 -16.71 13.56
N ARG A 191 10.61 -16.23 13.54
CA ARG A 191 11.73 -17.02 14.10
C ARG A 191 11.53 -17.09 15.61
N GLU A 192 11.72 -18.27 16.18
CA GLU A 192 11.95 -18.45 17.61
C GLU A 192 13.12 -17.55 18.02
N ASN A 193 13.03 -16.97 19.23
CA ASN A 193 13.98 -16.01 19.75
C ASN A 193 15.42 -16.45 19.48
N TYR A 194 16.16 -15.68 18.68
CA TYR A 194 17.61 -15.65 18.83
C TYR A 194 17.83 -14.95 20.18
N GLU A 195 17.84 -15.73 21.26
CA GLU A 195 18.53 -15.31 22.48
C GLU A 195 19.93 -14.92 22.07
N ASP A 196 20.33 -13.71 22.47
CA ASP A 196 21.69 -13.21 22.37
C ASP A 196 22.64 -14.26 22.98
N LYS A 197 23.25 -15.06 22.11
CA LYS A 197 24.45 -15.81 22.43
C LYS A 197 25.64 -14.99 21.96
N ALA A 198 26.05 -14.05 22.80
CA ALA A 198 27.40 -13.85 23.32
C ALA A 198 27.54 -12.42 23.89
#